data_AF-A0A7R8Z787-F1
#
_entry.id   AF-A0A7R8Z787-F1
#
_cell.length_a   1.000
_cell.length_b   1.000
_cell.length_c   1.000
_cell.angle_alpha   90.00
_cell.angle_beta   90.00
_cell.angle_gamma   90.00
#
_symmetry.space_group_name_H-M   'P 1'
#
loop_
_entity.id
_entity.type
_entity.pdbx_description
1 polymer ?
#
loop_
_entity_poly.entity_id
_entity_poly.type
_entity_poly.pdbx_seq_one_letter_code
_entity_poly.pdbx_strand_id
1 'polypeptide(L)'
;MGTCLCKEQSSETDEDSNVGSQNAPTVQSISAQVPAFEYESPTTASSSNFCNKFPACATVDRLILETLGIIGSLVENEQEPPPAMLKLHVIADKEDGWIQVVSSMVKVIPMNDPLGPAVITLLLDDCPLPTKESVLKLSEMFNLSAQSSLVGRKSPTHQRNICVLLGCLAEKLAGPSSISILTHGTLNYLIANLNVNVNPSVILFSLIALEKFAQTSENKVTIQKRLKTESKNPLLELERWINSEHYVERQVGFCAQWCLDNLFLVEGRKFSYECVDTSEINVMLNSNDVSEYLKLSPDGLEARCDAYSFESVRCTFQVSSGVWYYETLVITPGVMQIGWATKDSTFLNHDGYGIGDDEYSLAYDGCRRLIWHNAHNEAQSRQCWHPGDVLGSLLDLNKPEIVFYINGVPLAPCTHVFRTARSGFFAAASFMSFQQCRFNFGNKPFLYPPSDREFQSFNDHATLSPEEKVILPR
;
A
#
# COMPACT_ATOMS: atom_id res chain seq x y z
N MET A 1 4.12 -14.27 33.18
CA MET A 1 3.45 -14.62 34.44
C MET A 1 2.01 -14.13 34.36
N GLY A 2 1.04 -15.01 34.55
CA GLY A 2 -0.40 -14.68 34.57
C GLY A 2 -1.27 -15.56 33.65
N THR A 3 -1.34 -16.85 33.96
CA THR A 3 -2.22 -17.88 33.37
C THR A 3 -3.63 -17.84 33.99
N CYS A 4 -4.67 -18.15 33.20
CA CYS A 4 -5.93 -18.74 33.68
C CYS A 4 -6.64 -19.43 32.48
N LEU A 5 -6.41 -20.71 32.21
CA LEU A 5 -7.07 -21.94 32.70
C LEU A 5 -8.56 -22.10 32.34
N CYS A 6 -8.79 -23.18 31.59
CA CYS A 6 -10.00 -23.68 30.97
C CYS A 6 -11.18 -23.95 31.93
N LYS A 7 -12.39 -23.99 31.36
CA LYS A 7 -13.53 -24.73 31.93
C LYS A 7 -14.17 -25.64 30.87
N GLU A 8 -14.65 -26.75 31.39
CA GLU A 8 -14.91 -28.02 30.74
C GLU A 8 -16.23 -28.08 29.96
N GLN A 9 -16.26 -29.03 29.02
CA GLN A 9 -17.44 -29.51 28.33
C GLN A 9 -18.40 -30.21 29.31
N SER A 10 -19.69 -29.89 29.21
CA SER A 10 -20.77 -30.76 29.67
C SER A 10 -21.83 -30.86 28.58
N SER A 11 -22.09 -32.09 28.20
CA SER A 11 -23.12 -32.58 27.29
C SER A 11 -24.53 -32.33 27.83
N GLU A 12 -25.40 -31.75 27.00
CA GLU A 12 -26.85 -31.99 27.08
C GLU A 12 -27.39 -32.22 25.66
N THR A 13 -28.20 -33.27 25.57
CA THR A 13 -28.90 -33.73 24.38
C THR A 13 -30.21 -32.96 24.19
N ASP A 14 -30.66 -33.01 22.94
CA ASP A 14 -32.05 -33.14 22.49
C ASP A 14 -32.75 -31.97 21.79
N GLU A 15 -33.37 -32.41 20.68
CA GLU A 15 -34.57 -31.93 20.01
C GLU A 15 -34.44 -31.02 18.77
N ASP A 16 -34.39 -31.73 17.63
CA ASP A 16 -34.99 -31.39 16.34
C ASP A 16 -36.22 -30.48 16.45
N SER A 17 -36.16 -29.34 15.75
CA SER A 17 -37.37 -28.77 15.14
C SER A 17 -37.04 -28.16 13.78
N ASN A 18 -37.48 -28.91 12.79
CA ASN A 18 -37.39 -28.62 11.37
C ASN A 18 -38.51 -27.62 10.99
N VAL A 19 -38.16 -26.40 10.61
CA VAL A 19 -39.12 -25.45 10.01
C VAL A 19 -38.49 -24.86 8.75
N GLY A 20 -39.07 -25.23 7.61
CA GLY A 20 -38.63 -24.85 6.28
C GLY A 20 -38.88 -23.39 5.92
N SER A 21 -38.02 -22.87 5.05
CA SER A 21 -38.20 -21.64 4.29
C SER A 21 -37.53 -21.87 2.92
N GLN A 22 -38.31 -22.36 1.95
CA GLN A 22 -38.79 -21.61 0.79
C GLN A 22 -37.69 -20.97 -0.07
N ASN A 23 -37.47 -21.61 -1.23
CA ASN A 23 -36.67 -21.17 -2.35
C ASN A 23 -36.99 -19.74 -2.79
N ALA A 24 -35.97 -18.89 -2.88
CA ALA A 24 -35.96 -17.67 -3.67
C ALA A 24 -34.88 -17.79 -4.77
N PRO A 25 -35.09 -17.23 -5.97
CA PRO A 25 -34.40 -17.67 -7.18
C PRO A 25 -32.97 -17.14 -7.27
N THR A 26 -32.06 -18.03 -7.65
CA THR A 26 -30.67 -17.72 -8.01
C THR A 26 -30.64 -16.81 -9.24
N VAL A 27 -30.26 -15.55 -9.06
CA VAL A 27 -29.91 -14.66 -10.16
C VAL A 27 -28.45 -14.93 -10.50
N GLN A 28 -28.19 -15.48 -11.68
CA GLN A 28 -26.85 -15.67 -12.21
C GLN A 28 -26.19 -14.28 -12.41
N SER A 29 -25.18 -13.96 -11.61
CA SER A 29 -24.30 -12.83 -11.85
C SER A 29 -23.38 -13.17 -13.02
N ILE A 30 -23.40 -12.30 -14.02
CA ILE A 30 -22.55 -12.39 -15.20
C ILE A 30 -21.14 -12.00 -14.77
N SER A 31 -20.22 -12.96 -14.78
CA SER A 31 -18.77 -12.75 -14.66
C SER A 31 -18.34 -11.73 -15.72
N ALA A 32 -18.04 -10.50 -15.29
CA ALA A 32 -17.39 -9.52 -16.14
C ALA A 32 -15.90 -9.86 -16.20
N GLN A 33 -15.43 -10.32 -17.37
CA GLN A 33 -14.00 -10.50 -17.63
C GLN A 33 -13.31 -9.14 -17.54
N VAL A 34 -12.43 -8.98 -16.54
CA VAL A 34 -11.45 -7.91 -16.50
C VAL A 34 -10.49 -8.14 -17.68
N PRO A 35 -10.30 -7.19 -18.61
CA PRO A 35 -9.32 -7.36 -19.66
C PRO A 35 -7.93 -7.45 -19.05
N ALA A 36 -7.23 -8.55 -19.33
CA ALA A 36 -5.82 -8.69 -19.01
C ALA A 36 -5.04 -7.53 -19.65
N PHE A 37 -4.06 -6.96 -18.92
CA PHE A 37 -3.11 -6.04 -19.50
C PHE A 37 -2.35 -6.78 -20.62
N GLU A 38 -2.57 -6.39 -21.87
CA GLU A 38 -1.83 -6.94 -23.02
C GLU A 38 -0.37 -6.51 -22.92
N TYR A 39 0.48 -7.46 -22.50
CA TYR A 39 1.93 -7.29 -22.51
C TYR A 39 2.48 -7.60 -23.90
N GLU A 40 2.91 -6.57 -24.64
CA GLU A 40 3.77 -6.77 -25.80
C GLU A 40 5.08 -7.43 -25.34
N SER A 41 5.43 -8.56 -25.98
CA SER A 41 6.67 -9.27 -25.71
C SER A 41 7.88 -8.40 -26.06
N PRO A 42 8.82 -8.13 -25.13
CA PRO A 42 10.03 -7.39 -25.48
C PRO A 42 10.88 -8.24 -26.43
N THR A 43 11.23 -7.65 -27.57
CA THR A 43 12.23 -8.18 -28.50
C THR A 43 13.56 -8.37 -27.76
N THR A 44 14.20 -9.52 -28.02
CA THR A 44 15.42 -9.98 -27.36
C THR A 44 16.60 -9.03 -27.60
N ALA A 45 16.79 -8.07 -26.70
CA ALA A 45 18.04 -7.32 -26.58
C ALA A 45 18.98 -8.09 -25.64
N SER A 46 20.17 -8.44 -26.16
CA SER A 46 21.21 -9.21 -25.49
C SER A 46 21.63 -8.57 -24.16
N SER A 47 21.31 -9.23 -23.04
CA SER A 47 21.76 -8.82 -21.71
C SER A 47 23.16 -9.36 -21.41
N SER A 48 24.04 -8.45 -21.01
CA SER A 48 25.44 -8.69 -20.68
C SER A 48 25.61 -9.44 -19.34
N ASN A 49 26.19 -10.64 -19.40
CA ASN A 49 27.12 -11.34 -18.48
C ASN A 49 26.99 -11.27 -16.94
N PHE A 50 25.88 -10.81 -16.34
CA PHE A 50 25.70 -10.85 -14.87
C PHE A 50 24.85 -12.01 -14.35
N CYS A 51 24.30 -12.87 -15.23
CA CYS A 51 23.26 -13.85 -14.87
C CYS A 51 23.64 -15.32 -15.15
N ASN A 52 24.91 -15.72 -14.93
CA ASN A 52 25.36 -17.09 -15.21
C ASN A 52 25.37 -18.04 -13.99
N LYS A 53 24.79 -17.64 -12.85
CA LYS A 53 24.82 -18.46 -11.61
C LYS A 53 23.54 -19.23 -11.28
N PHE A 54 22.44 -19.08 -12.04
CA PHE A 54 21.18 -19.83 -11.82
C PHE A 54 20.57 -20.38 -13.10
N PRO A 55 19.89 -21.54 -13.03
CA PRO A 55 19.02 -21.99 -14.11
C PRO A 55 17.76 -21.13 -14.11
N ALA A 56 17.61 -20.26 -15.10
CA ALA A 56 16.32 -19.65 -15.38
C ALA A 56 15.29 -20.76 -15.61
N CYS A 57 14.26 -20.84 -14.77
CA CYS A 57 13.16 -21.76 -15.00
C CYS A 57 12.06 -20.97 -15.71
N ALA A 58 12.01 -21.08 -17.04
CA ALA A 58 11.00 -20.41 -17.87
C ALA A 58 9.56 -20.69 -17.38
N THR A 59 9.34 -21.82 -16.71
CA THR A 59 8.08 -22.15 -16.04
C THR A 59 7.81 -21.24 -14.84
N VAL A 60 8.78 -21.01 -13.94
CA VAL A 60 8.62 -20.14 -12.76
C VAL A 60 8.43 -18.69 -13.19
N ASP A 61 9.23 -18.23 -14.16
CA ASP A 61 9.10 -16.90 -14.77
C ASP A 61 7.65 -16.68 -15.27
N ARG A 62 7.10 -17.66 -15.99
CA ARG A 62 5.72 -17.60 -16.50
C ARG A 62 4.68 -17.59 -15.38
N LEU A 63 4.84 -18.42 -14.34
CA LEU A 63 3.91 -18.46 -13.21
C LEU A 63 3.87 -17.13 -12.45
N ILE A 64 5.02 -16.45 -12.27
CA ILE A 64 5.07 -15.14 -11.61
C ILE A 64 4.33 -14.07 -12.42
N LEU A 65 4.54 -14.06 -13.75
CA LEU A 65 3.83 -13.13 -14.63
C LEU A 65 2.32 -13.44 -14.70
N GLU A 66 1.94 -14.72 -14.63
CA GLU A 66 0.55 -15.15 -14.53
C GLU A 66 -0.09 -14.64 -13.23
N THR A 67 0.59 -14.76 -12.08
CA THR A 67 0.14 -14.17 -10.81
C THR A 67 0.02 -12.65 -10.89
N LEU A 68 0.99 -11.97 -11.50
CA LEU A 68 0.92 -10.52 -11.69
C LEU A 68 -0.28 -10.09 -12.54
N GLY A 69 -0.61 -10.85 -13.59
CA GLY A 69 -1.74 -10.55 -14.47
C GLY A 69 -3.12 -10.71 -13.80
N ILE A 70 -3.22 -11.50 -12.74
CA ILE A 70 -4.49 -11.81 -12.07
C ILE A 70 -4.65 -11.15 -10.70
N ILE A 71 -3.57 -10.72 -10.04
CA ILE A 71 -3.64 -10.13 -8.69
C ILE A 71 -4.55 -8.89 -8.65
N GLY A 72 -4.56 -8.09 -9.71
CA GLY A 72 -5.45 -6.92 -9.83
C GLY A 72 -6.93 -7.30 -9.94
N SER A 73 -7.25 -8.57 -10.18
CA SER A 73 -8.61 -9.12 -10.20
C SER A 73 -8.95 -9.96 -8.96
N LEU A 74 -8.00 -10.13 -8.02
CA LEU A 74 -8.31 -10.71 -6.73
C LEU A 74 -9.12 -9.69 -5.92
N VAL A 75 -10.38 -10.03 -5.73
CA VAL A 75 -11.45 -9.12 -5.29
C VAL A 75 -12.08 -9.65 -3.99
N GLU A 76 -11.91 -10.93 -3.66
CA GLU A 76 -12.54 -11.53 -2.48
C GLU A 76 -11.52 -12.33 -1.66
N ASN A 77 -11.51 -12.15 -0.34
CA ASN A 77 -10.69 -12.94 0.58
C ASN A 77 -11.13 -14.41 0.67
N GLU A 78 -12.32 -14.74 0.18
CA GLU A 78 -12.86 -16.12 0.15
C GLU A 78 -12.55 -16.88 -1.16
N GLN A 79 -11.90 -16.24 -2.14
CA GLN A 79 -11.51 -16.94 -3.38
C GLN A 79 -10.29 -17.83 -3.14
N GLU A 80 -10.34 -19.06 -3.68
CA GLU A 80 -9.18 -19.95 -3.67
C GLU A 80 -7.98 -19.24 -4.32
N PRO A 81 -6.76 -19.38 -3.75
CA PRO A 81 -5.56 -18.81 -4.34
C PRO A 81 -5.42 -19.27 -5.80
N PRO A 82 -5.02 -18.38 -6.72
CA PRO A 82 -4.89 -18.76 -8.10
C PRO A 82 -4.01 -20.00 -8.32
N PRO A 83 -4.30 -20.83 -9.35
CA PRO A 83 -3.51 -22.02 -9.65
C PRO A 83 -2.02 -21.74 -9.85
N ALA A 84 -1.66 -20.53 -10.33
CA ALA A 84 -0.28 -20.10 -10.46
C ALA A 84 0.42 -19.93 -9.10
N MET A 85 -0.26 -19.30 -8.13
CA MET A 85 0.24 -19.13 -6.76
C MET A 85 0.41 -20.49 -6.06
N LEU A 86 -0.60 -21.36 -6.13
CA LEU A 86 -0.51 -22.71 -5.55
C LEU A 86 0.69 -23.51 -6.09
N LYS A 87 0.98 -23.40 -7.40
CA LYS A 87 2.16 -24.05 -7.99
C LYS A 87 3.46 -23.42 -7.52
N LEU A 88 3.52 -22.10 -7.38
CA LEU A 88 4.69 -21.40 -6.87
C LEU A 88 4.97 -21.78 -5.41
N HIS A 89 3.93 -21.89 -4.58
CA HIS A 89 4.01 -22.38 -3.20
C HIS A 89 4.66 -23.78 -3.15
N VAL A 90 4.13 -24.73 -3.92
CA VAL A 90 4.67 -26.11 -3.99
C VAL A 90 6.12 -26.15 -4.48
N ILE A 91 6.52 -25.24 -5.38
CA ILE A 91 7.92 -25.12 -5.79
C ILE A 91 8.77 -24.57 -4.64
N ALA A 92 8.27 -23.55 -3.94
CA ALA A 92 8.96 -22.89 -2.83
C ALA A 92 9.10 -23.75 -1.56
N ASP A 93 8.33 -24.83 -1.42
CA ASP A 93 8.47 -25.83 -0.34
C ASP A 93 9.87 -26.48 -0.28
N LYS A 94 10.62 -26.43 -1.39
CA LYS A 94 12.01 -26.89 -1.44
C LYS A 94 12.94 -25.68 -1.43
N GLU A 95 14.04 -25.77 -0.69
CA GLU A 95 15.03 -24.69 -0.59
C GLU A 95 15.52 -24.15 -1.95
N ASP A 96 15.94 -25.03 -2.86
CA ASP A 96 16.38 -24.61 -4.21
C ASP A 96 15.22 -24.04 -5.05
N GLY A 97 13.99 -24.48 -4.78
CA GLY A 97 12.79 -23.96 -5.44
C GLY A 97 12.42 -22.57 -4.93
N TRP A 98 12.53 -22.32 -3.62
CA TRP A 98 12.35 -20.99 -3.03
C TRP A 98 13.33 -19.98 -3.65
N ILE A 99 14.61 -20.36 -3.76
CA ILE A 99 15.63 -19.52 -4.39
C ILE A 99 15.29 -19.24 -5.87
N GLN A 100 14.74 -20.22 -6.59
CA GLN A 100 14.29 -20.03 -7.98
C GLN A 100 13.11 -19.06 -8.07
N VAL A 101 12.10 -19.18 -7.22
CA VAL A 101 10.94 -18.28 -7.17
C VAL A 101 11.41 -16.85 -6.91
N VAL A 102 12.26 -16.65 -5.91
CA VAL A 102 12.80 -15.32 -5.56
C VAL A 102 13.65 -14.73 -6.67
N SER A 103 14.55 -15.52 -7.28
CA SER A 103 15.38 -15.05 -8.38
C SER A 103 14.54 -14.67 -9.60
N SER A 104 13.48 -15.43 -9.87
CA SER A 104 12.56 -15.15 -10.98
C SER A 104 11.76 -13.88 -10.72
N MET A 105 11.28 -13.64 -9.49
CA MET A 105 10.60 -12.38 -9.12
C MET A 105 11.49 -11.15 -9.38
N VAL A 106 12.77 -11.24 -9.00
CA VAL A 106 13.75 -10.17 -9.25
C VAL A 106 13.95 -9.91 -10.75
N LYS A 107 13.91 -10.97 -11.54
CA LYS A 107 14.18 -10.92 -12.98
C LYS A 107 13.00 -10.42 -13.81
N VAL A 108 11.78 -10.91 -13.56
CA VAL A 108 10.66 -10.78 -14.51
C VAL A 108 9.65 -9.71 -14.16
N ILE A 109 9.54 -9.29 -12.89
CA ILE A 109 8.52 -8.31 -12.49
C ILE A 109 8.90 -6.92 -13.02
N PRO A 110 8.07 -6.32 -13.90
CA PRO A 110 8.41 -5.09 -14.62
C PRO A 110 8.33 -3.85 -13.73
N MET A 111 9.10 -2.82 -14.07
CA MET A 111 9.16 -1.55 -13.32
C MET A 111 7.81 -0.80 -13.35
N ASN A 112 7.13 -0.84 -14.49
CA ASN A 112 5.99 0.02 -14.78
C ASN A 112 4.65 -0.57 -14.31
N ASP A 113 4.65 -1.80 -13.80
CA ASP A 113 3.42 -2.40 -13.28
C ASP A 113 3.13 -1.85 -11.88
N PRO A 114 1.93 -1.27 -11.65
CA PRO A 114 1.54 -0.67 -10.37
C PRO A 114 1.51 -1.66 -9.20
N LEU A 115 1.26 -2.94 -9.48
CA LEU A 115 1.12 -4.00 -8.49
C LEU A 115 2.39 -4.85 -8.38
N GLY A 116 3.40 -4.62 -9.24
CA GLY A 116 4.66 -5.36 -9.24
C GLY A 116 5.31 -5.52 -7.86
N PRO A 117 5.54 -4.44 -7.08
CA PRO A 117 6.05 -4.55 -5.72
C PRO A 117 5.15 -5.34 -4.77
N ALA A 118 3.83 -5.13 -4.86
CA ALA A 118 2.85 -5.85 -4.03
C ALA A 118 2.83 -7.35 -4.32
N VAL A 119 3.03 -7.76 -5.59
CA VAL A 119 3.17 -9.17 -5.97
C VAL A 119 4.40 -9.82 -5.37
N ILE A 120 5.53 -9.11 -5.30
CA ILE A 120 6.72 -9.63 -4.62
C ILE A 120 6.38 -9.91 -3.15
N THR A 121 5.70 -8.98 -2.50
CA THR A 121 5.29 -9.14 -1.10
C THR A 121 4.32 -10.30 -0.92
N LEU A 122 3.26 -10.38 -1.75
CA LEU A 122 2.26 -11.45 -1.69
C LEU A 122 2.87 -12.83 -1.92
N LEU A 123 3.69 -12.99 -2.96
CA LEU A 123 4.31 -14.28 -3.28
C LEU A 123 5.30 -14.72 -2.20
N LEU A 124 6.05 -13.78 -1.61
CA LEU A 124 6.86 -14.09 -0.44
C LEU A 124 6.00 -14.40 0.78
N ASP A 125 4.80 -13.84 0.86
CA ASP A 125 3.88 -14.11 1.94
C ASP A 125 3.36 -15.52 1.96
N ASP A 126 2.98 -15.98 0.77
CA ASP A 126 2.53 -17.34 0.50
C ASP A 126 3.67 -18.36 0.56
N CYS A 127 4.94 -17.96 0.40
CA CYS A 127 6.08 -18.89 0.48
C CYS A 127 6.44 -19.28 1.92
N PRO A 128 6.95 -20.51 2.14
CA PRO A 128 7.57 -20.89 3.41
C PRO A 128 8.68 -19.93 3.84
N LEU A 129 8.82 -19.73 5.15
CA LEU A 129 9.90 -18.91 5.70
C LEU A 129 11.26 -19.52 5.32
N PRO A 130 12.18 -18.73 4.73
CA PRO A 130 13.48 -19.25 4.32
C PRO A 130 14.34 -19.60 5.53
N THR A 131 15.23 -20.59 5.35
CA THR A 131 16.26 -20.86 6.36
C THR A 131 17.33 -19.77 6.34
N LYS A 132 18.10 -19.65 7.43
CA LYS A 132 19.25 -18.73 7.49
C LYS A 132 20.25 -18.98 6.35
N GLU A 133 20.47 -20.24 5.98
CA GLU A 133 21.38 -20.61 4.88
C GLU A 133 20.85 -20.15 3.53
N SER A 134 19.55 -20.33 3.27
CA SER A 134 18.89 -19.87 2.04
C SER A 134 19.01 -18.36 1.86
N VAL A 135 18.85 -17.58 2.94
CA VAL A 135 19.00 -16.12 2.87
C VAL A 135 20.46 -15.68 2.69
N LEU A 136 21.42 -16.34 3.36
CA LEU A 136 22.84 -16.05 3.15
C LEU A 136 23.28 -16.37 1.72
N LYS A 137 22.86 -17.53 1.20
CA LYS A 137 23.07 -17.92 -0.21
C LYS A 137 22.51 -16.85 -1.14
N LEU A 138 21.29 -16.36 -0.89
CA LEU A 138 20.69 -15.28 -1.67
C LEU A 138 21.47 -13.95 -1.61
N SER A 139 22.00 -13.57 -0.44
CA SER A 139 22.86 -12.39 -0.31
C SER A 139 24.15 -12.54 -1.13
N GLU A 140 24.76 -13.72 -1.14
CA GLU A 140 25.94 -14.04 -1.97
C GLU A 140 25.59 -14.05 -3.46
N MET A 141 24.41 -14.55 -3.82
CA MET A 141 23.93 -14.61 -5.20
C MET A 141 23.79 -13.23 -5.82
N PHE A 142 23.19 -12.28 -5.10
CA PHE A 142 23.05 -10.90 -5.57
C PHE A 142 24.35 -10.09 -5.48
N ASN A 143 25.38 -10.63 -4.82
CA ASN A 143 26.68 -9.98 -4.65
C ASN A 143 26.53 -8.53 -4.15
N LEU A 144 25.71 -8.36 -3.10
CA LEU A 144 25.29 -7.05 -2.60
C LEU A 144 26.48 -6.26 -2.05
N SER A 145 26.72 -5.09 -2.62
CA SER A 145 27.78 -4.17 -2.22
C SER A 145 27.52 -2.77 -2.80
N ALA A 146 28.25 -1.76 -2.31
CA ALA A 146 28.21 -0.43 -2.93
C ALA A 146 28.62 -0.46 -4.42
N GLN A 147 29.57 -1.35 -4.78
CA GLN A 147 30.01 -1.49 -6.16
C GLN A 147 28.92 -2.12 -7.06
N SER A 148 28.20 -3.13 -6.56
CA SER A 148 27.11 -3.73 -7.34
C SER A 148 25.90 -2.81 -7.47
N SER A 149 25.64 -1.93 -6.49
CA SER A 149 24.69 -0.81 -6.64
C SER A 149 25.07 0.10 -7.81
N LEU A 150 26.34 0.54 -7.89
CA LEU A 150 26.83 1.39 -8.98
C LEU A 150 26.69 0.73 -10.36
N VAL A 151 27.11 -0.53 -10.48
CA VAL A 151 26.99 -1.30 -11.74
C VAL A 151 25.51 -1.54 -12.10
N GLY A 152 24.69 -1.82 -11.08
CA GLY A 152 23.27 -2.12 -11.20
C GLY A 152 22.41 -0.95 -11.66
N ARG A 153 22.92 0.29 -11.64
CA ARG A 153 22.21 1.48 -12.18
C ARG A 153 21.77 1.32 -13.64
N LYS A 154 22.44 0.46 -14.41
CA LYS A 154 22.06 0.13 -15.80
C LYS A 154 20.81 -0.76 -15.90
N SER A 155 20.39 -1.38 -14.80
CA SER A 155 19.24 -2.28 -14.72
C SER A 155 18.38 -1.94 -13.49
N PRO A 156 17.71 -0.77 -13.50
CA PRO A 156 16.97 -0.28 -12.33
C PRO A 156 15.83 -1.21 -11.91
N THR A 157 15.18 -1.91 -12.84
CA THR A 157 14.12 -2.88 -12.54
C THR A 157 14.61 -3.98 -11.60
N HIS A 158 15.76 -4.57 -11.92
CA HIS A 158 16.35 -5.62 -11.09
C HIS A 158 16.73 -5.08 -9.71
N GLN A 159 17.32 -3.89 -9.66
CA GLN A 159 17.69 -3.24 -8.39
C GLN A 159 16.46 -2.96 -7.52
N ARG A 160 15.38 -2.44 -8.12
CA ARG A 160 14.11 -2.17 -7.44
C ARG A 160 13.56 -3.46 -6.84
N ASN A 161 13.48 -4.54 -7.63
CA ASN A 161 12.94 -5.81 -7.16
C ASN A 161 13.80 -6.42 -6.03
N ILE A 162 15.14 -6.30 -6.10
CA ILE A 162 16.03 -6.70 -4.99
C ILE A 162 15.70 -5.92 -3.72
N CYS A 163 15.48 -4.60 -3.83
CA CYS A 163 15.17 -3.78 -2.66
C CYS A 163 13.81 -4.13 -2.03
N VAL A 164 12.77 -4.36 -2.85
CA VAL A 164 11.46 -4.83 -2.37
C VAL A 164 11.62 -6.15 -1.61
N LEU A 165 12.29 -7.13 -2.22
CA LEU A 165 12.56 -8.43 -1.63
C LEU A 165 13.30 -8.30 -0.28
N LEU A 166 14.35 -7.49 -0.22
CA LEU A 166 15.11 -7.27 1.03
C LEU A 166 14.23 -6.67 2.12
N GLY A 167 13.34 -5.73 1.77
CA GLY A 167 12.37 -5.16 2.71
C GLY A 167 11.39 -6.20 3.24
N CYS A 168 10.82 -7.03 2.35
CA CYS A 168 9.91 -8.11 2.75
C CYS A 168 10.60 -9.15 3.65
N LEU A 169 11.84 -9.53 3.34
CA LEU A 169 12.62 -10.44 4.18
C LEU A 169 12.92 -9.83 5.56
N ALA A 170 13.22 -8.53 5.61
CA ALA A 170 13.49 -7.83 6.87
C ALA A 170 12.29 -7.80 7.81
N GLU A 171 11.08 -7.65 7.25
CA GLU A 171 9.81 -7.63 7.98
C GLU A 171 9.39 -9.04 8.44
N LYS A 172 9.52 -10.05 7.58
CA LYS A 172 9.15 -11.44 7.90
C LYS A 172 10.07 -12.10 8.92
N LEU A 173 11.35 -11.72 8.92
CA LEU A 173 12.34 -12.35 9.76
C LEU A 173 12.58 -11.47 10.98
N ALA A 174 12.07 -11.90 12.14
CA ALA A 174 12.23 -11.18 13.39
C ALA A 174 13.53 -11.55 14.12
N GLY A 175 14.00 -10.63 14.97
CA GLY A 175 15.08 -10.87 15.93
C GLY A 175 16.42 -11.27 15.27
N PRO A 176 17.11 -12.31 15.77
CA PRO A 176 18.45 -12.70 15.28
C PRO A 176 18.52 -13.03 13.78
N SER A 177 17.41 -13.46 13.19
CA SER A 177 17.33 -13.76 11.76
C SER A 177 17.41 -12.48 10.92
N SER A 178 16.64 -11.43 11.26
CA SER A 178 16.73 -10.12 10.61
C SER A 178 18.15 -9.57 10.64
N ILE A 179 18.78 -9.65 11.81
CA ILE A 179 20.13 -9.14 12.06
C ILE A 179 21.16 -9.85 11.19
N SER A 180 21.00 -11.16 10.98
CA SER A 180 21.92 -11.97 10.16
C SER A 180 21.90 -11.56 8.67
N ILE A 181 20.82 -10.94 8.20
CA ILE A 181 20.58 -10.65 6.78
C ILE A 181 21.01 -9.23 6.42
N LEU A 182 21.00 -8.32 7.40
CA LEU A 182 21.61 -7.00 7.27
C LEU A 182 23.15 -7.11 7.33
N THR A 183 23.72 -7.85 6.39
CA THR A 183 25.17 -7.96 6.23
C THR A 183 25.78 -6.60 5.89
N HIS A 184 27.10 -6.45 6.06
CA HIS A 184 27.80 -5.26 5.58
C HIS A 184 27.60 -5.02 4.08
N GLY A 185 27.47 -6.08 3.27
CA GLY A 185 27.18 -5.98 1.84
C GLY A 185 25.78 -5.41 1.58
N THR A 186 24.77 -5.98 2.22
CA THR A 186 23.36 -5.55 2.15
C THR A 186 23.21 -4.08 2.56
N LEU A 187 23.78 -3.69 3.70
CA LEU A 187 23.67 -2.33 4.21
C LEU A 187 24.36 -1.31 3.29
N ASN A 188 25.58 -1.62 2.82
CA ASN A 188 26.30 -0.75 1.90
C ASN A 188 25.62 -0.64 0.54
N TYR A 189 24.98 -1.72 0.07
CA TYR A 189 24.18 -1.71 -1.15
C TYR A 189 22.97 -0.77 -1.03
N LEU A 190 22.17 -0.90 0.04
CA LEU A 190 20.99 -0.07 0.28
C LEU A 190 21.36 1.42 0.45
N ILE A 191 22.42 1.72 1.22
CA ILE A 191 22.85 3.11 1.42
C ILE A 191 23.46 3.71 0.14
N ALA A 192 24.19 2.94 -0.66
CA ALA A 192 24.73 3.42 -1.94
C ALA A 192 23.64 3.75 -2.98
N ASN A 193 22.45 3.15 -2.84
CA ASN A 193 21.28 3.49 -3.63
C ASN A 193 20.63 4.83 -3.21
N LEU A 194 20.85 5.33 -1.99
CA LEU A 194 20.29 6.60 -1.50
C LEU A 194 21.05 7.80 -2.07
N ASN A 195 21.01 7.96 -3.39
CA ASN A 195 21.71 9.02 -4.12
C ASN A 195 20.81 9.58 -5.21
N VAL A 196 20.76 10.90 -5.34
CA VAL A 196 19.89 11.62 -6.30
C VAL A 196 20.09 11.22 -7.78
N ASN A 197 21.23 10.61 -8.13
CA ASN A 197 21.51 10.14 -9.49
C ASN A 197 21.05 8.68 -9.73
N VAL A 198 20.44 8.04 -8.75
CA VAL A 198 19.88 6.69 -8.85
C VAL A 198 18.41 6.80 -9.27
N ASN A 199 17.89 5.79 -9.97
CA ASN A 199 16.47 5.77 -10.34
C ASN A 199 15.57 5.90 -9.09
N PRO A 200 14.58 6.81 -9.06
CA PRO A 200 13.77 7.09 -7.87
C PRO A 200 13.08 5.87 -7.27
N SER A 201 12.63 4.90 -8.09
CA SER A 201 12.01 3.67 -7.58
C SER A 201 13.03 2.81 -6.80
N VAL A 202 14.29 2.77 -7.24
CA VAL A 202 15.36 2.06 -6.52
C VAL A 202 15.66 2.77 -5.20
N ILE A 203 15.68 4.10 -5.18
CA ILE A 203 15.87 4.89 -3.95
C ILE A 203 14.73 4.60 -2.97
N LEU A 204 13.48 4.69 -3.43
CA LEU A 204 12.28 4.48 -2.62
C LEU A 204 12.31 3.13 -1.92
N PHE A 205 12.48 2.05 -2.68
CA PHE A 205 12.46 0.71 -2.10
C PHE A 205 13.73 0.38 -1.30
N SER A 206 14.87 1.05 -1.56
CA SER A 206 16.04 0.95 -0.67
C SER A 206 15.76 1.57 0.69
N LEU A 207 15.05 2.71 0.70
CA LEU A 207 14.67 3.41 1.92
C LEU A 207 13.64 2.62 2.73
N ILE A 208 12.60 2.10 2.06
CA ILE A 208 11.60 1.23 2.69
C ILE A 208 12.29 -0.02 3.28
N ALA A 209 13.22 -0.65 2.56
CA ALA A 209 13.96 -1.79 3.09
C ALA A 209 14.76 -1.44 4.35
N LEU A 210 15.46 -0.29 4.37
CA LEU A 210 16.19 0.18 5.56
C LEU A 210 15.24 0.43 6.75
N GLU A 211 14.06 0.99 6.49
CA GLU A 211 13.01 1.15 7.49
C GLU A 211 12.57 -0.21 8.06
N LYS A 212 12.28 -1.20 7.20
CA LYS A 212 11.89 -2.55 7.66
C LYS A 212 12.99 -3.22 8.48
N PHE A 213 14.26 -3.11 8.06
CA PHE A 213 15.38 -3.60 8.88
C PHE A 213 15.47 -2.90 10.24
N ALA A 214 15.17 -1.60 10.30
CA ALA A 214 15.22 -0.80 11.52
C ALA A 214 14.09 -1.09 12.53
N GLN A 215 13.16 -1.99 12.22
CA GLN A 215 12.18 -2.49 13.20
C GLN A 215 12.85 -3.25 14.36
N THR A 216 14.04 -3.83 14.15
CA THR A 216 14.87 -4.36 15.25
C THR A 216 15.83 -3.29 15.77
N SER A 217 15.99 -3.22 17.10
CA SER A 217 16.80 -2.18 17.75
C SER A 217 18.28 -2.25 17.33
N GLU A 218 18.82 -3.46 17.16
CA GLU A 218 20.19 -3.72 16.75
C GLU A 218 20.48 -3.23 15.31
N ASN A 219 19.58 -3.54 14.37
CA ASN A 219 19.70 -3.06 13.01
C ASN A 219 19.51 -1.54 12.93
N LYS A 220 18.54 -0.98 13.68
CA LYS A 220 18.35 0.49 13.76
C LYS A 220 19.64 1.19 14.15
N VAL A 221 20.29 0.73 15.23
CA VAL A 221 21.59 1.28 15.68
C VAL A 221 22.68 1.10 14.62
N THR A 222 22.72 -0.05 13.95
CA THR A 222 23.71 -0.35 12.91
C THR A 222 23.56 0.57 11.68
N ILE A 223 22.32 0.75 11.21
CA ILE A 223 21.98 1.65 10.10
C ILE A 223 22.32 3.10 10.47
N GLN A 224 21.89 3.57 11.65
CA GLN A 224 22.20 4.92 12.12
C GLN A 224 23.71 5.19 12.18
N LYS A 225 24.51 4.24 12.71
CA LYS A 225 25.97 4.36 12.75
C LYS A 225 26.56 4.48 11.35
N ARG A 226 26.08 3.69 10.39
CA ARG A 226 26.57 3.73 9.01
C ARG A 226 26.14 5.01 8.28
N LEU A 227 24.92 5.51 8.49
CA LEU A 227 24.48 6.80 7.93
C LEU A 227 25.34 7.96 8.44
N LYS A 228 25.77 7.93 9.72
CA LYS A 228 26.67 8.94 10.30
C LYS A 228 28.07 8.96 9.70
N THR A 229 28.50 7.90 9.01
CA THR A 229 29.80 7.89 8.32
C THR A 229 29.73 8.48 6.91
N GLU A 230 28.53 8.78 6.40
CA GLU A 230 28.38 9.49 5.13
C GLU A 230 28.81 10.95 5.27
N SER A 231 29.47 11.49 4.24
CA SER A 231 29.91 12.90 4.23
C SER A 231 28.75 13.88 4.40
N LYS A 232 27.56 13.48 3.92
CA LYS A 232 26.28 14.15 4.11
C LYS A 232 25.24 13.07 4.32
N ASN A 233 24.33 13.25 5.28
CA ASN A 233 23.23 12.31 5.45
C ASN A 233 22.33 12.35 4.20
N PRO A 234 22.20 11.25 3.43
CA PRO A 234 21.46 11.25 2.17
C PRO A 234 19.96 11.53 2.38
N LEU A 235 19.40 11.19 3.54
CA LEU A 235 17.98 11.41 3.82
C LEU A 235 17.63 12.90 3.85
N LEU A 236 18.54 13.76 4.33
CA LEU A 236 18.34 15.23 4.33
C LEU A 236 18.32 15.83 2.92
N GLU A 237 18.95 15.17 1.96
CA GLU A 237 18.91 15.58 0.56
C GLU A 237 17.62 15.09 -0.11
N LEU A 238 17.25 13.83 0.14
CA LEU A 238 16.07 13.18 -0.42
C LEU A 238 14.75 13.76 0.11
N GLU A 239 14.69 14.17 1.39
CA GLU A 239 13.52 14.81 2.00
C GLU A 239 13.04 16.05 1.20
N ARG A 240 13.95 16.73 0.50
CA ARG A 240 13.62 17.92 -0.30
C ARG A 240 12.67 17.62 -1.46
N TRP A 241 12.53 16.35 -1.83
CA TRP A 241 11.63 15.91 -2.90
C TRP A 241 10.15 15.81 -2.47
N ILE A 242 9.80 16.15 -1.22
CA ILE A 242 8.42 16.08 -0.70
C ILE A 242 7.37 16.80 -1.58
N ASN A 243 7.79 17.83 -2.32
CA ASN A 243 6.94 18.60 -3.24
C ASN A 243 7.33 18.42 -4.72
N SER A 244 8.08 17.38 -5.08
CA SER A 244 8.43 17.11 -6.48
C SER A 244 7.17 16.87 -7.32
N GLU A 245 7.15 17.40 -8.54
CA GLU A 245 6.13 17.09 -9.55
C GLU A 245 6.30 15.67 -10.09
N HIS A 246 7.49 15.08 -9.95
CA HIS A 246 7.72 13.68 -10.27
C HIS A 246 7.22 12.79 -9.13
N TYR A 247 6.09 12.12 -9.32
CA TYR A 247 5.40 11.38 -8.24
C TYR A 247 6.25 10.32 -7.52
N VAL A 248 7.20 9.66 -8.18
CA VAL A 248 8.10 8.71 -7.48
C VAL A 248 9.13 9.44 -6.61
N GLU A 249 9.60 10.62 -7.01
CA GLU A 249 10.49 11.42 -6.17
C GLU A 249 9.74 11.98 -4.96
N ARG A 250 8.47 12.38 -5.16
CA ARG A 250 7.57 12.75 -4.07
C ARG A 250 7.43 11.65 -3.03
N GLN A 251 7.22 10.41 -3.46
CA GLN A 251 7.20 9.25 -2.57
C GLN A 251 8.52 9.09 -1.80
N VAL A 252 9.67 9.24 -2.48
CA VAL A 252 11.00 9.22 -1.83
C VAL A 252 11.12 10.31 -0.77
N GLY A 253 10.71 11.55 -1.09
CA GLY A 253 10.72 12.67 -0.15
C GLY A 253 9.84 12.41 1.07
N PHE A 254 8.63 11.89 0.86
CA PHE A 254 7.71 11.48 1.92
C PHE A 254 8.34 10.42 2.85
N CYS A 255 8.88 9.34 2.29
CA CYS A 255 9.52 8.29 3.08
C CYS A 255 10.80 8.77 3.79
N ALA A 256 11.56 9.70 3.19
CA ALA A 256 12.78 10.24 3.78
C ALA A 256 12.46 11.14 4.97
N GLN A 257 11.45 12.01 4.84
CA GLN A 257 10.92 12.81 5.93
C GLN A 257 10.41 11.93 7.07
N TRP A 258 9.59 10.92 6.75
CA TRP A 258 9.11 9.94 7.71
C TRP A 258 10.26 9.26 8.46
N CYS A 259 11.28 8.79 7.75
CA CYS A 259 12.45 8.16 8.36
C CYS A 259 13.21 9.11 9.30
N LEU A 260 13.35 10.39 8.94
CA LEU A 260 14.05 11.39 9.74
C LEU A 260 13.29 11.79 11.00
N ASP A 261 11.96 11.69 11.00
CA ASP A 261 11.11 11.97 12.16
C ASP A 261 10.96 10.76 13.10
N ASN A 262 10.99 9.53 12.58
CA ASN A 262 10.62 8.34 13.36
C ASN A 262 11.80 7.39 13.67
N LEU A 263 12.79 7.30 12.76
CA LEU A 263 13.76 6.19 12.79
C LEU A 263 15.21 6.66 12.89
N PHE A 264 15.63 7.60 12.05
CA PHE A 264 17.01 7.98 11.85
C PHE A 264 17.22 9.46 12.22
N LEU A 265 16.91 9.79 13.48
CA LEU A 265 16.99 11.15 14.01
C LEU A 265 18.37 11.79 13.76
N VAL A 266 18.34 13.04 13.32
CA VAL A 266 19.54 13.85 13.08
C VAL A 266 19.59 14.98 14.10
N GLU A 267 20.70 15.06 14.84
CA GLU A 267 20.91 16.10 15.84
C GLU A 267 20.79 17.50 15.22
N GLY A 268 19.97 18.35 15.84
CA GLY A 268 19.71 19.72 15.38
C GLY A 268 18.68 19.86 14.26
N ARG A 269 18.17 18.75 13.67
CA ARG A 269 17.00 18.79 12.77
C ARG A 269 15.73 18.91 13.62
N LYS A 270 14.88 19.88 13.31
CA LYS A 270 13.52 19.99 13.88
C LYS A 270 12.60 18.92 13.33
N PHE A 271 11.62 18.48 14.09
CA PHE A 271 10.61 17.56 13.57
C PHE A 271 9.75 18.27 12.52
N SER A 272 9.26 17.51 11.55
CA SER A 272 8.49 18.10 10.45
C SER A 272 7.17 18.71 10.93
N TYR A 273 6.53 18.13 11.95
CA TYR A 273 5.30 18.68 12.54
C TYR A 273 5.52 20.04 13.22
N GLU A 274 6.76 20.37 13.61
CA GLU A 274 7.10 21.68 14.20
C GLU A 274 7.30 22.77 13.13
N CYS A 275 7.45 22.36 11.86
CA CYS A 275 7.82 23.25 10.76
C CYS A 275 6.70 23.41 9.72
N VAL A 276 5.75 22.48 9.68
CA VAL A 276 4.64 22.49 8.74
C VAL A 276 3.61 23.56 9.09
N ASP A 277 3.10 24.27 8.08
CA ASP A 277 2.04 25.25 8.26
C ASP A 277 0.67 24.58 8.18
N THR A 278 -0.07 24.62 9.28
CA THR A 278 -1.43 24.06 9.42
C THR A 278 -2.49 25.12 9.68
N SER A 279 -2.13 26.42 9.53
CA SER A 279 -3.03 27.55 9.79
C SER A 279 -4.36 27.43 9.02
N GLU A 280 -4.28 27.10 7.73
CA GLU A 280 -5.42 26.96 6.83
C GLU A 280 -6.05 25.55 6.80
N ILE A 281 -5.64 24.65 7.71
CA ILE A 281 -6.13 23.26 7.76
C ILE A 281 -7.11 23.10 8.92
N ASN A 282 -8.38 22.89 8.60
CA ASN A 282 -9.46 22.67 9.58
C ASN A 282 -10.01 21.24 9.57
N VAL A 283 -9.60 20.41 8.61
CA VAL A 283 -9.85 18.96 8.54
C VAL A 283 -8.60 18.25 8.09
N MET A 284 -8.34 17.08 8.67
CA MET A 284 -7.23 16.21 8.28
C MET A 284 -7.62 14.75 8.39
N LEU A 285 -6.75 13.86 7.94
CA LEU A 285 -6.82 12.43 8.25
C LEU A 285 -6.58 12.25 9.76
N ASN A 286 -7.44 11.48 10.41
CA ASN A 286 -7.47 11.38 11.86
C ASN A 286 -6.43 10.38 12.38
N SER A 287 -5.40 10.86 13.06
CA SER A 287 -4.35 10.01 13.65
C SER A 287 -4.83 9.11 14.79
N ASN A 288 -6.03 9.34 15.33
CA ASN A 288 -6.66 8.49 16.34
C ASN A 288 -7.67 7.49 15.75
N ASP A 289 -7.95 7.58 14.45
CA ASP A 289 -8.91 6.75 13.73
C ASP A 289 -8.30 6.28 12.40
N VAL A 290 -7.18 5.57 12.57
CA VAL A 290 -6.28 5.11 11.52
C VAL A 290 -5.65 3.78 11.92
N SER A 291 -5.36 2.93 10.94
CA SER A 291 -4.63 1.69 11.17
C SER A 291 -3.16 1.93 11.57
N GLU A 292 -2.59 0.96 12.30
CA GLU A 292 -1.35 1.08 13.08
C GLU A 292 -0.07 1.35 12.26
N TYR A 293 -0.07 1.05 10.95
CA TYR A 293 1.10 1.22 10.08
C TYR A 293 0.91 2.26 8.96
N LEU A 294 -0.27 2.88 8.84
CA LEU A 294 -0.48 3.96 7.87
C LEU A 294 0.36 5.19 8.23
N LYS A 295 1.15 5.68 7.28
CA LYS A 295 1.96 6.88 7.44
C LYS A 295 1.15 8.09 7.04
N LEU A 296 1.07 9.08 7.92
CA LEU A 296 0.44 10.36 7.63
C LEU A 296 1.52 11.44 7.51
N SER A 297 1.37 12.37 6.57
CA SER A 297 2.21 13.55 6.48
C SER A 297 2.02 14.46 7.70
N PRO A 298 2.99 15.35 7.98
CA PRO A 298 2.89 16.30 9.10
C PRO A 298 1.69 17.26 9.01
N ASP A 299 1.20 17.56 7.80
CA ASP A 299 -0.02 18.34 7.58
C ASP A 299 -1.32 17.51 7.69
N GLY A 300 -1.20 16.20 7.87
CA GLY A 300 -2.33 15.27 7.98
C GLY A 300 -3.15 15.09 6.70
N LEU A 301 -2.64 15.55 5.54
CA LEU A 301 -3.39 15.53 4.28
C LEU A 301 -2.90 14.48 3.27
N GLU A 302 -1.79 13.79 3.53
CA GLU A 302 -1.21 12.79 2.64
C GLU A 302 -0.98 11.49 3.42
N ALA A 303 -1.40 10.37 2.83
CA ALA A 303 -1.28 9.06 3.45
C ALA A 303 -0.50 8.11 2.55
N ARG A 304 0.32 7.26 3.16
CA ARG A 304 1.07 6.19 2.49
C ARG A 304 1.04 4.91 3.31
N CYS A 305 0.78 3.78 2.66
CA CYS A 305 0.95 2.47 3.25
C CYS A 305 2.24 1.82 2.70
N ASP A 306 3.11 1.33 3.59
CA ASP A 306 4.23 0.44 3.24
C ASP A 306 4.15 -0.90 4.01
N ALA A 307 3.03 -1.15 4.69
CA ALA A 307 2.74 -2.42 5.35
C ALA A 307 2.07 -3.39 4.39
N TYR A 308 2.04 -4.67 4.75
CA TYR A 308 1.35 -5.71 3.99
C TYR A 308 -0.18 -5.65 4.16
N SER A 309 -0.65 -5.24 5.34
CA SER A 309 -2.05 -5.09 5.69
C SER A 309 -2.75 -3.97 4.90
N PHE A 310 -4.07 -4.06 4.82
CA PHE A 310 -4.91 -3.08 4.13
C PHE A 310 -5.29 -1.93 5.08
N GLU A 311 -4.35 -1.01 5.23
CA GLU A 311 -4.42 0.08 6.21
C GLU A 311 -5.51 1.10 5.85
N SER A 312 -6.30 1.52 6.84
CA SER A 312 -7.47 2.38 6.65
C SER A 312 -7.42 3.65 7.51
N VAL A 313 -8.12 4.70 7.09
CA VAL A 313 -8.22 5.97 7.84
C VAL A 313 -9.53 6.70 7.55
N ARG A 314 -10.08 7.38 8.56
CA ARG A 314 -11.14 8.40 8.40
C ARG A 314 -10.59 9.80 8.63
N CYS A 315 -11.21 10.81 8.05
CA CYS A 315 -10.93 12.20 8.37
C CYS A 315 -11.46 12.60 9.77
N THR A 316 -11.06 13.76 10.26
CA THR A 316 -11.44 14.26 11.59
C THR A 316 -12.86 14.83 11.67
N PHE A 317 -13.53 15.04 10.53
CA PHE A 317 -14.81 15.75 10.49
C PHE A 317 -15.96 14.88 9.95
N GLN A 318 -17.02 14.82 10.74
CA GLN A 318 -18.23 14.07 10.43
C GLN A 318 -19.26 14.96 9.72
N VAL A 319 -19.91 14.44 8.68
CA VAL A 319 -21.01 15.12 7.99
C VAL A 319 -22.31 14.31 8.11
N SER A 320 -23.41 14.99 8.43
CA SER A 320 -24.71 14.36 8.71
C SER A 320 -25.89 14.95 7.92
N SER A 321 -25.70 16.06 7.19
CA SER A 321 -26.72 16.70 6.35
C SER A 321 -26.11 17.54 5.24
N GLY A 322 -26.86 17.78 4.17
CA GLY A 322 -26.42 18.64 3.06
C GLY A 322 -25.61 17.90 1.98
N VAL A 323 -24.96 18.67 1.12
CA VAL A 323 -24.12 18.17 0.02
C VAL A 323 -22.66 18.50 0.31
N TRP A 324 -21.77 17.52 0.22
CA TRP A 324 -20.36 17.64 0.57
C TRP A 324 -19.48 17.12 -0.54
N TYR A 325 -18.32 17.74 -0.71
CA TYR A 325 -17.35 17.36 -1.72
C TYR A 325 -15.91 17.47 -1.21
N TYR A 326 -15.07 16.54 -1.65
CA TYR A 326 -13.61 16.62 -1.49
C TYR A 326 -12.91 16.02 -2.71
N GLU A 327 -11.63 16.33 -2.86
CA GLU A 327 -10.77 15.75 -3.90
C GLU A 327 -9.61 14.98 -3.31
N THR A 328 -9.15 13.96 -4.03
CA THR A 328 -7.94 13.21 -3.70
C THR A 328 -7.04 13.13 -4.93
N LEU A 329 -5.82 13.65 -4.80
CA LEU A 329 -4.74 13.49 -5.77
C LEU A 329 -4.14 12.09 -5.65
N VAL A 330 -4.20 11.32 -6.72
CA VAL A 330 -3.59 9.99 -6.83
C VAL A 330 -2.09 10.15 -7.03
N ILE A 331 -1.27 9.61 -6.11
CA ILE A 331 0.20 9.65 -6.23
C ILE A 331 0.74 8.31 -6.76
N THR A 332 0.08 7.21 -6.43
CA THR A 332 0.38 5.88 -6.95
C THR A 332 -0.85 5.24 -7.60
N PRO A 333 -0.68 4.45 -8.68
CA PRO A 333 -1.82 3.92 -9.45
C PRO A 333 -2.34 2.56 -8.97
N GLY A 334 -1.82 1.99 -7.87
CA GLY A 334 -2.24 0.68 -7.39
C GLY A 334 -3.54 0.71 -6.57
N VAL A 335 -3.81 -0.39 -5.86
CA VAL A 335 -5.09 -0.62 -5.17
C VAL A 335 -5.24 0.29 -3.94
N MET A 336 -6.20 1.21 -4.04
CA MET A 336 -6.72 2.00 -2.92
C MET A 336 -8.24 2.05 -3.06
N GLN A 337 -8.96 2.02 -1.95
CA GLN A 337 -10.40 2.23 -1.90
C GLN A 337 -10.65 3.57 -1.21
N ILE A 338 -11.19 4.55 -1.94
CA ILE A 338 -11.37 5.92 -1.44
C ILE A 338 -12.85 6.29 -1.53
N GLY A 339 -13.42 6.77 -0.43
CA GLY A 339 -14.84 7.13 -0.40
C GLY A 339 -15.33 7.58 0.97
N TRP A 340 -16.40 6.95 1.45
CA TRP A 340 -17.16 7.38 2.62
C TRP A 340 -17.40 6.22 3.57
N ALA A 341 -17.28 6.49 4.86
CA ALA A 341 -17.56 5.52 5.92
C ALA A 341 -18.21 6.21 7.12
N THR A 342 -19.08 5.52 7.85
CA THR A 342 -19.53 5.96 9.18
C THR A 342 -18.59 5.44 10.28
N LYS A 343 -18.88 5.78 11.54
CA LYS A 343 -18.16 5.20 12.70
C LYS A 343 -18.48 3.72 12.96
N ASP A 344 -19.60 3.25 12.43
CA ASP A 344 -20.02 1.85 12.57
C ASP A 344 -19.24 0.93 11.61
N SER A 345 -18.57 1.52 10.62
CA SER A 345 -17.65 0.80 9.73
C SER A 345 -16.43 0.32 10.50
N THR A 346 -16.11 -0.97 10.35
CA THR A 346 -15.03 -1.66 11.07
C THR A 346 -13.93 -2.03 10.11
N PHE A 347 -12.70 -1.56 10.37
CA PHE A 347 -11.55 -1.86 9.53
C PHE A 347 -10.81 -3.09 10.08
N LEU A 348 -10.80 -4.19 9.33
CA LEU A 348 -10.02 -5.39 9.65
C LEU A 348 -8.84 -5.47 8.69
N ASN A 349 -7.85 -4.59 8.91
CA ASN A 349 -6.70 -4.39 8.03
C ASN A 349 -5.89 -5.67 7.78
N HIS A 350 -5.74 -6.53 8.79
CA HIS A 350 -5.03 -7.82 8.68
C HIS A 350 -5.83 -8.87 7.90
N ASP A 351 -7.16 -8.75 7.89
CA ASP A 351 -8.05 -9.62 7.12
C ASP A 351 -8.33 -9.05 5.72
N GLY A 352 -7.72 -7.91 5.37
CA GLY A 352 -7.90 -7.26 4.08
C GLY A 352 -9.22 -6.51 3.90
N TYR A 353 -9.98 -6.26 4.99
CA TYR A 353 -11.23 -5.50 4.93
C TYR A 353 -10.98 -4.01 5.20
N GLY A 354 -11.34 -3.17 4.23
CA GLY A 354 -11.24 -1.72 4.26
C GLY A 354 -12.55 -1.00 3.96
N ILE A 355 -12.46 0.22 3.41
CA ILE A 355 -13.62 1.04 3.07
C ILE A 355 -14.35 0.43 1.87
N GLY A 356 -15.64 0.13 2.05
CA GLY A 356 -16.48 -0.53 1.05
C GLY A 356 -16.62 -2.03 1.28
N ASP A 357 -15.94 -2.60 2.26
CA ASP A 357 -16.04 -4.03 2.57
C ASP A 357 -17.07 -4.35 3.67
N ASP A 358 -17.81 -3.33 4.14
CA ASP A 358 -18.94 -3.46 5.06
C ASP A 358 -20.18 -2.67 4.61
N GLU A 359 -21.30 -2.84 5.32
CA GLU A 359 -22.57 -2.17 5.02
C GLU A 359 -22.62 -0.67 5.38
N TYR A 360 -21.61 -0.16 6.09
CA TYR A 360 -21.54 1.21 6.62
C TYR A 360 -20.59 2.11 5.81
N SER A 361 -20.03 1.58 4.73
CA SER A 361 -19.06 2.27 3.89
C SER A 361 -19.25 2.00 2.39
N LEU A 362 -18.72 2.91 1.57
CA LEU A 362 -18.73 2.81 0.12
C LEU A 362 -17.51 3.53 -0.47
N ALA A 363 -16.80 2.87 -1.37
CA ALA A 363 -15.56 3.39 -1.94
C ALA A 363 -15.45 3.15 -3.43
N TYR A 364 -14.62 3.96 -4.09
CA TYR A 364 -14.15 3.70 -5.44
C TYR A 364 -12.70 3.25 -5.42
N ASP A 365 -12.42 2.19 -6.19
CA ASP A 365 -11.09 1.70 -6.49
C ASP A 365 -10.77 1.99 -7.95
N GLY A 366 -9.91 2.99 -8.19
CA GLY A 366 -9.53 3.40 -9.54
C GLY A 366 -8.51 2.49 -10.21
N CYS A 367 -7.82 1.60 -9.48
CA CYS A 367 -6.93 0.61 -10.06
C CYS A 367 -7.74 -0.51 -10.69
N ARG A 368 -8.71 -1.05 -9.95
CA ARG A 368 -9.57 -2.15 -10.38
C ARG A 368 -10.82 -1.67 -11.14
N ARG A 369 -11.13 -0.37 -11.05
CA ARG A 369 -12.32 0.29 -11.63
C ARG A 369 -13.61 -0.26 -11.06
N LEU A 370 -13.62 -0.42 -9.74
CA LEU A 370 -14.72 -1.04 -9.00
C LEU A 370 -15.28 -0.05 -7.98
N ILE A 371 -16.60 -0.05 -7.82
CA ILE A 371 -17.25 0.55 -6.66
C ILE A 371 -17.51 -0.56 -5.65
N TRP A 372 -17.05 -0.37 -4.42
CA TRP A 372 -17.11 -1.34 -3.33
C TRP A 372 -18.15 -0.94 -2.30
N HIS A 373 -18.99 -1.89 -1.90
CA HIS A 373 -19.92 -1.76 -0.79
C HIS A 373 -20.31 -3.15 -0.28
N ASN A 374 -20.28 -3.36 1.04
CA ASN A 374 -20.63 -4.62 1.69
C ASN A 374 -19.89 -5.83 1.08
N ALA A 375 -18.59 -5.66 0.82
CA ALA A 375 -17.70 -6.63 0.16
C ALA A 375 -18.16 -7.06 -1.25
N HIS A 376 -19.15 -6.38 -1.82
CA HIS A 376 -19.56 -6.52 -3.22
C HIS A 376 -18.98 -5.39 -4.06
N ASN A 377 -18.80 -5.68 -5.34
CA ASN A 377 -18.20 -4.74 -6.28
C ASN A 377 -19.04 -4.56 -7.55
N GLU A 378 -18.99 -3.36 -8.10
CA GLU A 378 -19.62 -2.99 -9.37
C GLU A 378 -18.61 -2.36 -10.33
N ALA A 379 -18.42 -2.98 -11.49
CA ALA A 379 -17.48 -2.52 -12.49
C ALA A 379 -17.90 -1.20 -13.16
N GLN A 380 -16.92 -0.32 -13.32
CA GLN A 380 -17.09 1.01 -13.93
C GLN A 380 -16.41 1.08 -15.29
N SER A 381 -17.04 1.74 -16.25
CA SER A 381 -16.58 1.85 -17.65
C SER A 381 -15.45 2.88 -17.87
N ARG A 382 -14.61 3.13 -16.85
CA ARG A 382 -13.50 4.08 -16.91
C ARG A 382 -12.17 3.43 -17.23
N GLN A 383 -11.15 4.25 -17.48
CA GLN A 383 -9.76 3.82 -17.48
C GLN A 383 -9.26 3.71 -16.04
N CYS A 384 -8.22 2.90 -15.83
CA CYS A 384 -7.51 2.89 -14.55
C CYS A 384 -6.94 4.28 -14.26
N TRP A 385 -6.90 4.67 -12.99
CA TRP A 385 -6.26 5.92 -12.60
C TRP A 385 -4.74 5.88 -12.84
N HIS A 386 -4.16 7.06 -13.00
CA HIS A 386 -2.73 7.28 -13.13
C HIS A 386 -2.25 8.26 -12.07
N PRO A 387 -0.94 8.27 -11.75
CA PRO A 387 -0.36 9.30 -10.91
C PRO A 387 -0.66 10.68 -11.49
N GLY A 388 -1.27 11.55 -10.69
CA GLY A 388 -1.72 12.87 -11.07
C GLY A 388 -3.20 13.01 -11.39
N ASP A 389 -3.92 11.89 -11.55
CA ASP A 389 -5.38 11.94 -11.61
C ASP A 389 -5.96 12.42 -10.28
N VAL A 390 -7.11 13.08 -10.38
CA VAL A 390 -7.87 13.60 -9.23
C VAL A 390 -9.19 12.84 -9.14
N LEU A 391 -9.37 12.15 -8.02
CA LEU A 391 -10.64 11.57 -7.63
C LEU A 391 -11.45 12.62 -6.87
N GLY A 392 -12.56 13.08 -7.46
CA GLY A 392 -13.57 13.84 -6.74
C GLY A 392 -14.59 12.91 -6.08
N SER A 393 -15.02 13.22 -4.86
CA SER A 393 -16.05 12.45 -4.17
C SER A 393 -17.14 13.37 -3.62
N LEU A 394 -18.35 13.21 -4.14
CA LEU A 394 -19.55 13.95 -3.72
C LEU A 394 -20.46 13.05 -2.90
N LEU A 395 -20.91 13.56 -1.76
CA LEU A 395 -21.96 12.96 -0.92
C LEU A 395 -23.15 13.92 -0.88
N ASP A 396 -24.29 13.50 -1.39
CA ASP A 396 -25.55 14.25 -1.30
C ASP A 396 -26.48 13.54 -0.31
N LEU A 397 -26.66 14.16 0.86
CA LEU A 397 -27.57 13.63 1.90
C LEU A 397 -29.00 14.16 1.73
N ASN A 398 -29.21 15.17 0.89
CA ASN A 398 -30.54 15.69 0.57
C ASN A 398 -31.24 14.79 -0.46
N LYS A 399 -30.47 14.29 -1.42
CA LYS A 399 -30.83 13.24 -2.36
C LYS A 399 -29.84 12.09 -2.14
N PRO A 400 -30.15 11.09 -1.29
CA PRO A 400 -29.22 10.04 -0.83
C PRO A 400 -28.44 9.33 -1.95
N GLU A 401 -27.33 9.93 -2.38
CA GLU A 401 -26.46 9.44 -3.43
C GLU A 401 -25.00 9.87 -3.19
N ILE A 402 -24.09 9.00 -3.60
CA ILE A 402 -22.65 9.28 -3.69
C ILE A 402 -22.28 9.29 -5.17
N VAL A 403 -21.52 10.30 -5.60
CA VAL A 403 -21.01 10.38 -6.98
C VAL A 403 -19.50 10.56 -6.94
N PHE A 404 -18.78 9.65 -7.58
CA PHE A 404 -17.34 9.78 -7.80
C PHE A 404 -17.06 10.45 -9.14
N TYR A 405 -15.92 11.14 -9.23
CA TYR A 405 -15.48 11.85 -10.43
C TYR A 405 -14.02 11.52 -10.68
N ILE A 406 -13.64 11.24 -11.92
CA ILE A 406 -12.23 11.17 -12.32
C ILE A 406 -11.94 12.36 -13.21
N ASN A 407 -11.07 13.26 -12.74
CA ASN A 407 -10.73 14.52 -13.40
C ASN A 407 -11.99 15.32 -13.82
N GLY A 408 -12.95 15.42 -12.89
CA GLY A 408 -14.23 16.13 -13.09
C GLY A 408 -15.29 15.38 -13.86
N VAL A 409 -15.00 14.18 -14.39
CA VAL A 409 -15.98 13.39 -15.14
C VAL A 409 -16.72 12.42 -14.21
N PRO A 410 -18.05 12.53 -14.04
CA PRO A 410 -18.81 11.73 -13.08
C PRO A 410 -18.90 10.25 -13.46
N LEU A 411 -18.96 9.39 -12.45
CA LEU A 411 -19.41 7.99 -12.53
C LEU A 411 -20.92 7.90 -12.29
N ALA A 412 -21.47 6.69 -12.39
CA ALA A 412 -22.87 6.47 -12.05
C ALA A 412 -23.11 6.78 -10.55
N PRO A 413 -24.21 7.46 -10.19
CA PRO A 413 -24.57 7.67 -8.79
C PRO A 413 -24.79 6.36 -8.05
N CYS A 414 -24.28 6.29 -6.82
CA CYS A 414 -24.38 5.12 -5.96
C CYS A 414 -25.30 5.39 -4.79
N THR A 415 -26.24 4.47 -4.54
CA THR A 415 -27.21 4.60 -3.44
C THR A 415 -27.14 3.47 -2.42
N HIS A 416 -26.21 2.51 -2.61
CA HIS A 416 -26.18 1.24 -1.87
C HIS A 416 -26.00 1.41 -0.36
N VAL A 417 -25.04 2.23 0.06
CA VAL A 417 -24.76 2.51 1.48
C VAL A 417 -25.96 3.15 2.19
N PHE A 418 -26.82 3.85 1.45
CA PHE A 418 -28.09 4.36 1.94
C PHE A 418 -29.19 3.31 2.03
N ARG A 419 -28.85 2.03 2.19
CA ARG A 419 -29.76 1.03 2.76
C ARG A 419 -29.57 0.96 4.26
N THR A 420 -28.33 0.99 4.74
CA THR A 420 -27.97 0.88 6.16
C THR A 420 -27.68 2.23 6.80
N ALA A 421 -26.82 3.07 6.23
CA ALA A 421 -26.43 4.37 6.80
C ALA A 421 -27.19 5.55 6.16
N ARG A 422 -27.52 6.61 6.92
CA ARG A 422 -28.18 7.83 6.39
C ARG A 422 -27.50 9.14 6.78
N SER A 423 -26.55 9.09 7.70
CA SER A 423 -25.88 10.25 8.27
C SER A 423 -24.58 9.79 8.94
N GLY A 424 -23.73 10.74 9.33
CA GLY A 424 -22.54 10.45 10.11
C GLY A 424 -21.38 9.92 9.28
N PHE A 425 -21.27 10.37 8.04
CA PHE A 425 -20.21 9.97 7.12
C PHE A 425 -18.95 10.79 7.35
N PHE A 426 -17.82 10.16 7.06
CA PHE A 426 -16.48 10.74 7.00
C PHE A 426 -15.91 10.44 5.62
N ALA A 427 -15.09 11.34 5.10
CA ALA A 427 -14.15 10.96 4.04
C ALA A 427 -13.20 9.89 4.60
N ALA A 428 -12.99 8.82 3.85
CA ALA A 428 -12.23 7.66 4.31
C ALA A 428 -11.46 7.01 3.15
N ALA A 429 -10.38 6.31 3.46
CA ALA A 429 -9.66 5.53 2.48
C ALA A 429 -8.93 4.32 3.08
N SER A 430 -8.74 3.30 2.25
CA SER A 430 -7.92 2.12 2.51
C SER A 430 -6.84 1.95 1.45
N PHE A 431 -5.67 1.46 1.86
CA PHE A 431 -4.45 1.44 1.07
C PHE A 431 -3.80 0.07 1.09
N MET A 432 -3.58 -0.51 -0.09
CA MET A 432 -2.68 -1.66 -0.23
C MET A 432 -1.23 -1.21 -0.03
N SER A 433 -0.32 -2.17 0.14
CA SER A 433 1.12 -1.92 0.19
C SER A 433 1.60 -1.01 -0.94
N PHE A 434 2.47 -0.09 -0.54
CA PHE A 434 3.17 0.88 -1.39
C PHE A 434 2.28 1.92 -2.07
N GLN A 435 1.05 2.10 -1.59
CA GLN A 435 0.12 3.08 -2.15
C GLN A 435 0.11 4.40 -1.38
N GLN A 436 -0.12 5.50 -2.11
CA GLN A 436 -0.08 6.86 -1.60
C GLN A 436 -1.07 7.76 -2.33
N CYS A 437 -1.73 8.65 -1.59
CA CYS A 437 -2.57 9.71 -2.13
C CYS A 437 -2.61 10.93 -1.20
N ARG A 438 -3.08 12.06 -1.72
CA ARG A 438 -3.24 13.31 -0.96
C ARG A 438 -4.66 13.86 -1.05
N PHE A 439 -5.25 14.16 0.09
CA PHE A 439 -6.59 14.74 0.22
C PHE A 439 -6.55 16.26 0.14
N ASN A 440 -7.57 16.81 -0.49
CA ASN A 440 -7.95 18.22 -0.45
C ASN A 440 -9.37 18.30 0.10
N PHE A 441 -9.50 18.76 1.33
CA PHE A 441 -10.78 18.96 2.02
C PHE A 441 -11.38 20.34 1.79
N GLY A 442 -10.79 21.13 0.89
CA GLY A 442 -11.17 22.53 0.61
C GLY A 442 -10.20 23.56 1.18
N ASN A 443 -9.08 23.14 1.79
CA ASN A 443 -8.03 24.07 2.21
C ASN A 443 -7.26 24.69 1.02
N LYS A 444 -7.37 24.07 -0.16
CA LYS A 444 -6.96 24.63 -1.44
C LYS A 444 -8.13 24.57 -2.42
N PRO A 445 -8.16 25.46 -3.43
CA PRO A 445 -9.18 25.37 -4.48
C PRO A 445 -9.23 23.97 -5.12
N PHE A 446 -10.43 23.45 -5.30
CA PHE A 446 -10.66 22.21 -6.02
C PHE A 446 -10.30 22.38 -7.51
N LEU A 447 -9.69 21.36 -8.10
CA LEU A 447 -9.30 21.38 -9.51
C LEU A 447 -10.49 21.12 -10.44
N TYR A 448 -11.40 20.24 -10.02
CA TYR A 448 -12.53 19.76 -10.79
C TYR A 448 -13.83 19.74 -9.96
N PRO A 449 -14.26 20.88 -9.39
CA PRO A 449 -15.48 20.93 -8.60
C PRO A 449 -16.72 20.56 -9.44
N PRO A 450 -17.73 19.89 -8.84
CA PRO A 450 -19.01 19.65 -9.49
C PRO A 450 -19.64 20.96 -9.97
N SER A 451 -20.25 20.92 -11.17
CA SER A 451 -20.90 22.09 -11.79
C SER A 451 -22.42 21.95 -11.88
N ASP A 452 -22.96 20.78 -11.54
CA ASP A 452 -24.38 20.46 -11.62
C ASP A 452 -25.17 20.82 -10.36
N ARG A 453 -24.48 21.09 -9.23
CA ARG A 453 -25.11 21.46 -7.95
C ARG A 453 -24.15 22.20 -7.02
N GLU A 454 -24.72 22.91 -6.05
CA GLU A 454 -23.97 23.49 -4.92
C GLU A 454 -23.54 22.41 -3.92
N PHE A 455 -22.38 22.63 -3.30
CA PHE A 455 -21.81 21.73 -2.30
C PHE A 455 -21.04 22.52 -1.23
N GLN A 456 -20.79 21.88 -0.10
CA GLN A 456 -19.96 22.39 0.99
C GLN A 456 -18.58 21.74 0.96
N SER A 457 -17.54 22.49 1.30
CA SER A 457 -16.22 21.95 1.60
C SER A 457 -16.09 21.63 3.08
N PHE A 458 -15.29 20.64 3.41
CA PHE A 458 -15.04 20.25 4.80
C PHE A 458 -14.30 21.37 5.55
N ASN A 459 -13.31 21.99 4.91
CA ASN A 459 -12.41 22.96 5.53
C ASN A 459 -13.11 24.27 5.92
N ASP A 460 -14.20 24.64 5.24
CA ASP A 460 -14.98 25.84 5.57
C ASP A 460 -15.88 25.66 6.80
N HIS A 461 -16.17 24.41 7.18
CA HIS A 461 -17.17 24.09 8.22
C HIS A 461 -16.59 23.42 9.46
N ALA A 462 -15.46 22.74 9.34
CA ALA A 462 -14.83 22.10 10.46
C ALA A 462 -13.91 23.06 11.23
N THR A 463 -13.46 22.59 12.39
CA THR A 463 -12.45 23.27 13.21
C THR A 463 -11.58 22.21 13.89
N LEU A 464 -10.28 22.44 13.94
CA LEU A 464 -9.34 21.65 14.75
C LEU A 464 -8.60 22.59 15.69
N SER A 465 -8.49 22.19 16.95
CA SER A 465 -7.58 22.82 17.91
C SER A 465 -6.13 22.68 17.46
N PRO A 466 -5.22 23.57 17.90
CA PRO A 466 -3.80 23.44 17.60
C PRO A 466 -3.23 22.06 17.95
N GLU A 467 -3.69 21.44 19.04
CA GLU A 467 -3.27 20.11 19.49
C GLU A 467 -3.77 19.01 18.54
N GLU A 468 -5.02 19.10 18.07
CA GLU A 468 -5.57 18.14 17.10
C GLU A 468 -4.93 18.26 15.71
N LYS A 469 -4.25 19.39 15.42
CA LYS A 469 -3.51 19.58 14.16
C LYS A 469 -2.13 18.94 14.17
N VAL A 470 -1.68 18.36 15.29
CA VAL A 470 -0.33 17.79 15.41
C VAL A 470 -0.35 16.29 15.09
N ILE A 471 0.31 15.92 13.99
CA ILE A 471 0.64 14.53 13.69
C ILE A 471 2.01 14.21 14.32
N LEU A 472 1.99 13.53 15.47
CA LEU A 472 3.22 13.15 16.16
C LEU A 472 3.94 11.99 15.46
N PRO A 473 5.28 11.94 15.51
CA PRO A 473 6.04 10.75 15.15
C PRO A 473 5.57 9.53 15.97
N ARG A 474 5.57 8.35 15.34
CA ARG A 474 5.18 7.06 15.92
C ARG A 474 6.34 6.32 16.59
#